data_AF-A0A2V3ZUK1-F1
#
_entry.id   AF-A0A2V3ZUK1-F1
#
_cell.length_a   1.000
_cell.length_b   1.000
_cell.length_c   1.000
_cell.angle_alpha   90.00
_cell.angle_beta   90.00
_cell.angle_gamma   90.00
#
_symmetry.space_group_name_H-M   'P 1'
#
loop_
_entity.id
_entity.type
_entity.pdbx_description
1 polymer ?
#
loop_
_entity_poly.entity_id
_entity_poly.type
_entity_poly.pdbx_seq_one_letter_code
_entity_poly.pdbx_strand_id
1 'polypeptide(L)'
;MIFLCLVFYVSNAQENIFLNKNGNTLRLLSANPGPEIGSSTGEIKFWYSNIGYNDLYASSFHAFDKLIVGGYDYHSRKGNLIVKGLSIIEGKLIANEIEIKQNSWSDFVFEEDYQLKDLKEVESFIEENKHLPDIPSEKEVLENGIAVGEMNAKLLQKI
;
A
#
# COMPACT_ATOMS: atom_id res chain seq x y z
N MET A 1 -40.33 -21.53 20.98
CA MET A 1 -39.85 -20.71 19.84
C MET A 1 -38.87 -21.57 19.06
N ILE A 2 -39.27 -22.07 17.89
CA ILE A 2 -38.51 -23.03 17.09
C ILE A 2 -37.64 -22.22 16.12
N PHE A 3 -36.31 -22.38 16.17
CA PHE A 3 -35.41 -21.85 15.14
C PHE A 3 -35.55 -22.71 13.88
N LEU A 4 -36.15 -22.15 12.83
CA LEU A 4 -36.19 -22.76 11.51
C LEU A 4 -34.83 -22.55 10.84
N CYS A 5 -33.99 -23.59 10.81
CA CYS A 5 -32.75 -23.57 10.04
C CYS A 5 -33.08 -23.88 8.57
N LEU A 6 -33.01 -22.88 7.70
CA LEU A 6 -33.18 -23.08 6.26
C LEU A 6 -31.87 -23.69 5.71
N VAL A 7 -31.88 -24.97 5.36
CA VAL A 7 -30.78 -25.64 4.66
C VAL A 7 -31.06 -25.56 3.16
N PHE A 8 -30.27 -24.80 2.41
CA PHE A 8 -30.30 -24.83 0.95
C PHE A 8 -29.54 -26.06 0.47
N TYR A 9 -30.21 -26.97 -0.22
CA TYR A 9 -29.61 -28.14 -0.87
C TYR A 9 -29.37 -27.79 -2.35
N VAL A 10 -28.11 -27.67 -2.76
CA VAL A 10 -27.74 -27.55 -4.18
C VAL A 10 -27.47 -28.96 -4.70
N SER A 11 -28.25 -29.41 -5.69
CA SER A 11 -28.35 -30.83 -6.08
C SER A 11 -27.25 -31.29 -7.05
N ASN A 12 -26.00 -30.89 -6.83
CA ASN A 12 -24.87 -31.44 -7.58
C ASN A 12 -23.68 -31.65 -6.65
N ALA A 13 -23.15 -32.88 -6.57
CA ALA A 13 -22.23 -33.35 -5.53
C ALA A 13 -20.86 -32.62 -5.47
N GLN A 14 -20.66 -31.65 -6.35
CA GLN A 14 -19.40 -30.96 -6.62
C GLN A 14 -19.42 -29.46 -6.28
N GLU A 15 -20.57 -28.90 -5.90
CA GLU A 15 -20.74 -27.48 -5.56
C GLU A 15 -21.41 -27.38 -4.20
N ASN A 16 -20.68 -26.93 -3.18
CA ASN A 16 -21.16 -26.95 -1.80
C ASN A 16 -20.88 -25.63 -1.07
N ILE A 17 -21.86 -25.17 -0.30
CA ILE A 17 -21.75 -24.08 0.65
C ILE A 17 -21.55 -24.69 2.03
N PHE A 18 -20.37 -24.51 2.63
CA PHE A 18 -20.09 -25.02 3.97
C PHE A 18 -20.20 -23.89 4.99
N LEU A 19 -21.12 -24.06 5.94
CA LEU A 19 -21.15 -23.32 7.19
C LEU A 19 -20.51 -24.21 8.26
N ASN A 20 -19.39 -23.78 8.84
CA ASN A 20 -18.81 -24.50 9.96
C ASN A 20 -19.79 -24.46 11.16
N LYS A 21 -19.98 -25.59 11.85
CA LYS A 21 -20.88 -25.73 13.02
C LYS A 21 -20.58 -24.73 14.15
N ASN A 22 -19.37 -24.17 14.19
CA ASN A 22 -18.94 -23.14 15.14
C ASN A 22 -19.14 -21.70 14.62
N GLY A 23 -19.70 -21.51 13.42
CA GLY A 23 -20.05 -20.18 12.86
C GLY A 23 -18.89 -19.36 12.29
N ASN A 24 -17.65 -19.85 12.34
CA ASN A 24 -16.47 -18.99 12.12
C ASN A 24 -16.01 -18.88 10.66
N THR A 25 -16.50 -19.74 9.76
CA THR A 25 -16.08 -19.71 8.34
C THR A 25 -17.23 -20.09 7.42
N LEU A 26 -17.36 -19.34 6.32
CA LEU A 26 -18.17 -19.65 5.15
C LEU A 26 -17.21 -20.03 4.01
N ARG A 27 -17.34 -21.25 3.46
CA ARG A 27 -16.52 -21.71 2.33
C ARG A 27 -17.42 -22.04 1.14
N LEU A 28 -17.04 -21.57 -0.04
CA LEU A 28 -17.67 -21.89 -1.33
C LEU A 28 -16.68 -22.70 -2.17
N LEU A 29 -17.05 -23.93 -2.54
CA LEU A 29 -16.25 -24.81 -3.39
C LEU A 29 -17.00 -25.06 -4.71
N SER A 30 -16.30 -24.96 -5.85
CA SER A 30 -16.75 -25.41 -7.17
C SER A 30 -15.73 -26.40 -7.74
N ALA A 31 -16.19 -27.40 -8.48
CA ALA A 31 -15.35 -28.41 -9.10
C ALA A 31 -14.73 -28.01 -10.46
N ASN A 32 -15.10 -26.84 -11.00
CA ASN A 32 -14.48 -26.28 -12.21
C ASN A 32 -13.48 -25.16 -11.86
N PRO A 33 -12.44 -24.96 -12.68
CA PRO A 33 -11.59 -23.77 -12.56
C PRO A 33 -12.44 -22.52 -12.80
N GLY A 34 -12.54 -21.66 -11.78
CA GLY A 34 -13.34 -20.43 -11.79
C GLY A 34 -14.46 -20.34 -10.74
N PRO A 35 -14.27 -20.73 -9.47
CA PRO A 35 -15.24 -20.38 -8.42
C PRO A 35 -15.26 -18.86 -8.26
N GLU A 36 -16.29 -18.20 -8.79
CA GLU A 36 -16.52 -16.78 -8.63
C GLU A 36 -17.41 -16.55 -7.41
N ILE A 37 -16.87 -15.96 -6.36
CA ILE A 37 -17.68 -15.19 -5.41
C ILE A 37 -17.76 -13.81 -6.05
N GLY A 38 -18.80 -13.57 -6.86
CA GLY A 38 -19.00 -12.34 -7.62
C GLY A 38 -20.44 -12.20 -8.12
N SER A 39 -20.84 -10.99 -8.49
CA SER A 39 -22.06 -10.76 -9.26
C SER A 39 -21.70 -10.02 -10.54
N SER A 40 -22.18 -10.51 -11.69
CA SER A 40 -22.01 -9.83 -12.99
C SER A 40 -22.82 -8.53 -13.09
N THR A 41 -23.68 -8.27 -12.11
CA THR A 41 -24.62 -7.13 -12.08
C THR A 41 -24.68 -6.43 -10.71
N GLY A 42 -23.81 -6.78 -9.75
CA GLY A 42 -23.89 -6.28 -8.37
C GLY A 42 -22.58 -6.38 -7.59
N GLU A 43 -22.61 -5.94 -6.33
CA GLU A 43 -21.44 -5.90 -5.45
C GLU A 43 -21.50 -6.98 -4.36
N ILE A 44 -20.35 -7.53 -3.98
CA ILE A 44 -20.22 -8.30 -2.73
C ILE A 44 -19.90 -7.32 -1.62
N LYS A 45 -20.86 -7.11 -0.73
CA LYS A 45 -20.74 -6.22 0.42
C LYS A 45 -20.43 -7.05 1.66
N PHE A 46 -19.21 -6.93 2.19
CA PHE A 46 -18.90 -7.35 3.55
C PHE A 46 -19.39 -6.23 4.49
N TRP A 47 -20.58 -6.38 5.06
CA TRP A 47 -21.15 -5.40 6.00
C TRP A 47 -21.18 -5.99 7.41
N TYR A 48 -20.63 -5.24 8.38
CA TYR A 48 -20.86 -5.42 9.81
C TYR A 48 -21.65 -4.20 10.33
N SER A 49 -22.75 -4.41 11.05
CA SER A 49 -23.72 -3.36 11.42
C SER A 49 -23.33 -2.50 12.63
N ASN A 50 -22.15 -2.73 13.22
CA ASN A 50 -21.62 -1.93 14.32
C ASN A 50 -20.36 -1.24 13.82
N ILE A 51 -20.21 0.05 14.14
CA ILE A 51 -19.24 1.06 13.66
C ILE A 51 -17.74 0.63 13.72
N GLY A 52 -17.37 -0.44 13.03
CA GLY A 52 -16.04 -1.03 13.00
C GLY A 52 -15.54 -1.21 11.57
N TYR A 53 -14.22 -1.19 11.41
CA TYR A 53 -13.57 -1.51 10.15
C TYR A 53 -13.80 -3.00 9.81
N ASN A 54 -14.02 -3.31 8.52
CA ASN A 54 -13.99 -4.69 8.05
C ASN A 54 -12.56 -5.01 7.65
N ASP A 55 -11.86 -5.81 8.46
CA ASP A 55 -10.53 -6.28 8.13
C ASP A 55 -10.61 -7.49 7.20
N LEU A 56 -9.88 -7.46 6.08
CA LEU A 56 -9.66 -8.61 5.21
C LEU A 56 -8.29 -9.23 5.56
N TYR A 57 -8.30 -10.33 6.29
CA TYR A 57 -7.10 -11.12 6.54
C TYR A 57 -6.94 -12.19 5.46
N ALA A 58 -5.90 -12.05 4.62
CA ALA A 58 -5.55 -13.05 3.62
C ALA A 58 -4.04 -13.28 3.63
N SER A 59 -3.61 -14.54 3.55
CA SER A 59 -2.18 -14.88 3.39
C SER A 59 -1.62 -14.43 2.05
N SER A 60 -2.49 -14.29 1.05
CA SER A 60 -2.19 -13.69 -0.24
C SER A 60 -3.48 -13.09 -0.83
N PHE A 61 -3.36 -11.94 -1.49
CA PHE A 61 -4.45 -11.30 -2.21
C PHE A 61 -3.96 -10.94 -3.61
N HIS A 62 -4.53 -11.55 -4.64
CA HIS A 62 -4.14 -11.36 -6.03
C HIS A 62 -5.31 -10.73 -6.79
N ALA A 63 -5.09 -9.56 -7.39
CA ALA A 63 -6.02 -8.95 -8.35
C ALA A 63 -5.34 -8.87 -9.71
N PHE A 64 -5.89 -9.57 -10.71
CA PHE A 64 -5.27 -9.65 -12.04
C PHE A 64 -5.48 -8.40 -12.90
N ASP A 65 -6.59 -7.69 -12.72
CA ASP A 65 -6.94 -6.52 -13.53
C ASP A 65 -6.99 -5.24 -12.66
N LYS A 66 -7.85 -5.22 -11.63
CA LYS A 66 -8.02 -4.05 -10.78
C LYS A 66 -8.32 -4.41 -9.33
N LEU A 67 -7.64 -3.75 -8.40
CA LEU A 67 -7.98 -3.72 -6.97
C LEU A 67 -8.51 -2.32 -6.62
N ILE A 68 -9.69 -2.24 -6.03
CA ILE A 68 -10.29 -1.00 -5.52
C ILE A 68 -10.46 -1.15 -4.00
N VAL A 69 -9.82 -0.28 -3.21
CA VAL A 69 -9.93 -0.29 -1.74
C VAL A 69 -10.26 1.12 -1.26
N GLY A 70 -11.55 1.35 -0.97
CA GLY A 70 -12.10 2.57 -0.36
C GLY A 70 -12.73 3.58 -1.35
N GLY A 71 -13.94 4.05 -1.00
CA GLY A 71 -14.62 5.23 -1.58
C GLY A 71 -15.54 4.95 -2.78
N TYR A 72 -16.85 5.10 -2.57
CA TYR A 72 -17.89 5.06 -3.61
C TYR A 72 -17.85 6.35 -4.44
N ASP A 73 -17.25 6.31 -5.62
CA ASP A 73 -17.56 7.27 -6.68
C ASP A 73 -17.83 6.51 -8.00
N TYR A 74 -19.11 6.26 -8.27
CA TYR A 74 -19.60 5.39 -9.33
C TYR A 74 -19.26 5.90 -10.75
N HIS A 75 -18.81 7.16 -10.88
CA HIS A 75 -18.60 7.82 -12.19
C HIS A 75 -17.12 7.97 -12.57
N SER A 76 -16.22 7.76 -11.60
CA SER A 76 -14.78 7.84 -11.79
C SER A 76 -14.21 6.42 -11.91
N ARG A 77 -13.88 5.97 -13.12
CA ARG A 77 -13.15 4.70 -13.31
C ARG A 77 -11.72 4.71 -12.72
N LYS A 78 -11.30 5.78 -12.04
CA LYS A 78 -10.05 5.85 -11.28
C LYS A 78 -10.25 5.16 -9.94
N GLY A 79 -9.70 3.96 -9.79
CA GLY A 79 -9.67 3.29 -8.49
C GLY A 79 -8.60 3.96 -7.63
N ASN A 80 -8.96 4.40 -6.43
CA ASN A 80 -8.00 4.91 -5.46
C ASN A 80 -7.74 3.81 -4.43
N LEU A 81 -6.47 3.60 -4.09
CA LEU A 81 -6.07 2.90 -2.87
C LEU A 81 -5.63 3.97 -1.88
N ILE A 82 -6.39 4.16 -0.80
CA ILE A 82 -6.04 5.13 0.24
C ILE A 82 -5.49 4.36 1.44
N VAL A 83 -4.17 4.43 1.64
CA VAL A 83 -3.51 3.94 2.86
C VAL A 83 -3.21 5.13 3.76
N LYS A 84 -3.86 5.20 4.92
CA LYS A 84 -3.65 6.28 5.91
C LYS A 84 -2.50 5.99 6.89
N GLY A 85 -1.72 4.93 6.66
CA GLY A 85 -0.65 4.46 7.54
C GLY A 85 0.57 3.96 6.75
N LEU A 86 1.39 3.13 7.39
CA LEU A 86 2.59 2.57 6.77
C LEU A 86 2.23 1.46 5.77
N SER A 87 2.77 1.57 4.56
CA SER A 87 2.81 0.50 3.57
C SER A 87 4.23 -0.05 3.46
N ILE A 88 4.39 -1.36 3.59
CA ILE A 88 5.69 -2.04 3.43
C ILE A 88 5.65 -2.80 2.10
N ILE A 89 6.64 -2.57 1.24
CA ILE A 89 6.83 -3.25 -0.04
C ILE A 89 8.20 -3.93 0.01
N GLU A 90 8.22 -5.25 0.20
CA GLU A 90 9.46 -6.06 0.19
C GLU A 90 9.97 -6.36 -1.23
N GLY A 91 9.28 -5.86 -2.25
CA GLY A 91 9.59 -6.03 -3.67
C GLY A 91 9.78 -4.72 -4.42
N LYS A 92 9.58 -4.74 -5.74
CA LYS A 92 9.66 -3.55 -6.59
C LYS A 92 8.31 -2.85 -6.67
N LEU A 93 8.31 -1.52 -6.56
CA LEU A 93 7.20 -0.67 -6.98
C LEU A 93 7.44 -0.22 -8.42
N ILE A 94 6.50 -0.53 -9.32
CA ILE A 94 6.49 -0.03 -10.69
C ILE A 94 5.28 0.89 -10.82
N ALA A 95 5.53 2.14 -11.19
CA ALA A 95 4.50 3.14 -11.40
C ALA A 95 4.88 4.04 -12.58
N ASN A 96 3.89 4.56 -13.30
CA ASN A 96 4.14 5.56 -14.33
C ASN A 96 4.58 6.90 -13.71
N GLU A 97 4.08 7.21 -12.50
CA GLU A 97 4.36 8.44 -11.77
C GLU A 97 4.29 8.18 -10.25
N ILE A 98 5.17 8.86 -9.50
CA ILE A 98 5.18 8.86 -8.03
C ILE A 98 5.24 10.32 -7.58
N GLU A 99 4.19 10.81 -6.94
CA GLU A 99 4.15 12.13 -6.31
C GLU A 99 4.43 11.99 -4.81
N ILE A 100 5.46 12.68 -4.30
CA ILE A 100 5.81 12.69 -2.88
C ILE A 100 5.45 14.07 -2.32
N LYS A 101 4.49 14.11 -1.38
CA LYS A 101 4.17 15.34 -0.64
C LYS A 101 4.97 15.40 0.65
N GLN A 102 5.75 16.46 0.82
CA GLN A 102 6.52 16.73 2.02
C GLN A 102 6.16 18.10 2.57
N ASN A 103 6.34 18.27 3.89
CA ASN A 103 6.06 19.54 4.57
C ASN A 103 7.22 20.55 4.44
N SER A 104 8.39 20.11 3.99
CA SER A 104 9.60 20.92 3.88
C SER A 104 10.30 20.67 2.56
N TRP A 105 10.83 21.73 1.95
CA TRP A 105 11.62 21.70 0.73
C TRP A 105 12.83 22.63 0.87
N SER A 106 13.89 22.37 0.12
CA SER A 106 15.18 23.03 0.30
C SER A 106 15.34 24.34 -0.47
N ASP A 107 14.26 25.10 -0.71
CA ASP A 107 14.36 26.37 -1.44
C ASP A 107 15.13 27.45 -0.69
N PHE A 108 15.31 27.29 0.62
CA PHE A 108 16.10 28.19 1.45
C PHE A 108 17.56 28.34 0.97
N VAL A 109 18.05 27.42 0.13
CA VAL A 109 19.41 27.53 -0.45
C VAL A 109 19.55 28.67 -1.46
N PHE A 110 18.44 29.27 -1.88
CA PHE A 110 18.40 30.41 -2.77
C PHE A 110 18.22 31.76 -2.04
N GLU A 111 18.13 31.74 -0.70
CA GLU A 111 18.05 32.96 0.11
C GLU A 111 19.39 33.69 0.14
N GLU A 112 19.37 35.03 0.24
CA GLU A 112 20.58 35.87 0.16
C GLU A 112 21.60 35.58 1.28
N ASP A 113 21.15 35.09 2.42
CA ASP A 113 21.98 34.78 3.58
C ASP A 113 22.48 33.33 3.60
N TYR A 114 22.08 32.49 2.65
CA TYR A 114 22.54 31.11 2.57
C TYR A 114 24.03 31.03 2.23
N GLN A 115 24.80 30.48 3.17
CA GLN A 115 26.25 30.33 3.02
C GLN A 115 26.58 28.97 2.41
N LEU A 116 27.02 28.96 1.16
CA LEU A 116 27.60 27.77 0.53
C LEU A 116 28.92 27.40 1.21
N LYS A 117 29.14 26.11 1.44
CA LYS A 117 30.42 25.59 1.97
C LYS A 117 31.54 25.85 0.96
N ASP A 118 32.73 26.19 1.45
CA ASP A 118 33.91 26.35 0.59
C ASP A 118 34.28 25.01 -0.07
N LEU A 119 34.66 25.05 -1.34
CA LEU A 119 34.96 23.83 -2.10
C LEU A 119 36.12 23.04 -1.50
N LYS A 120 37.11 23.69 -0.87
CA LYS A 120 38.23 22.99 -0.22
C LYS A 120 37.79 22.25 1.03
N GLU A 121 36.84 22.81 1.78
CA GLU A 121 36.24 22.13 2.94
C GLU A 121 35.43 20.92 2.50
N VAL A 122 34.65 21.06 1.42
CA VAL A 122 33.88 19.95 0.85
C VAL A 122 34.82 18.86 0.32
N GLU A 123 35.88 19.23 -0.40
CA GLU A 123 36.91 18.29 -0.88
C GLU A 123 37.55 17.52 0.28
N SER A 124 38.00 18.23 1.32
CA SER A 124 38.59 17.61 2.51
C SER A 124 37.62 16.64 3.18
N PHE A 125 36.34 17.01 3.28
CA PHE A 125 35.31 16.13 3.85
C PHE A 125 35.11 14.86 3.01
N ILE A 126 35.06 14.98 1.68
CA ILE A 126 34.89 13.85 0.77
C ILE A 126 36.11 12.91 0.85
N GLU A 127 37.32 13.46 0.93
CA GLU A 127 38.54 12.66 1.05
C GLU A 127 38.54 11.80 2.32
N GLU A 128 38.09 12.37 3.44
CA GLU A 128 38.03 11.71 4.74
C GLU A 128 36.84 10.73 4.85
N ASN A 129 35.64 11.16 4.45
CA ASN A 129 34.39 10.45 4.76
C ASN A 129 33.83 9.64 3.58
N LYS A 130 34.33 9.85 2.36
CA LYS A 130 33.88 9.17 1.11
C LYS A 130 32.40 9.38 0.75
N HIS A 131 31.76 10.43 1.27
CA HIS A 131 30.44 10.89 0.84
C HIS A 131 30.33 12.42 0.98
N LEU A 132 29.26 13.00 0.43
CA LEU A 132 29.00 14.44 0.54
C LEU A 132 28.57 14.81 1.97
N PRO A 133 28.88 16.03 2.44
CA PRO A 133 28.34 16.54 3.70
C PRO A 133 26.81 16.46 3.71
N ASP A 134 26.23 16.10 4.86
CA ASP A 134 24.78 16.02 5.12
C ASP A 134 24.03 14.93 4.34
N ILE A 135 24.70 14.25 3.40
CA ILE A 135 24.22 13.04 2.71
C ILE A 135 24.65 11.82 3.53
N PRO A 136 23.73 10.87 3.82
CA PRO A 136 24.08 9.68 4.60
C PRO A 136 25.09 8.81 3.85
N SER A 137 25.95 8.14 4.62
CA SER A 137 26.89 7.16 4.08
C SER A 137 26.16 5.90 3.58
N GLU A 138 26.82 5.10 2.73
CA GLU A 138 26.27 3.80 2.29
C GLU A 138 25.87 2.92 3.48
N LYS A 139 26.70 2.87 4.52
CA LYS A 139 26.44 2.09 5.72
C LYS A 139 25.14 2.53 6.40
N GLU A 140 24.93 3.83 6.56
CA GLU A 140 23.72 4.38 7.18
C GLU A 140 22.47 4.09 6.35
N VAL A 141 22.58 4.16 5.02
CA VAL A 141 21.47 3.84 4.10
C VAL A 141 21.11 2.35 4.16
N LEU A 142 22.10 1.46 4.22
CA LEU A 142 21.86 0.02 4.34
C LEU A 142 21.26 -0.37 5.70
N GLU A 143 21.60 0.35 6.77
CA GLU A 143 21.11 0.07 8.12
C GLU A 143 19.72 0.66 8.38
N ASN A 144 19.47 1.91 7.96
CA ASN A 144 18.27 2.66 8.34
C ASN A 144 17.30 2.93 7.19
N GLY A 145 17.71 2.64 5.94
CA GLY A 145 16.98 3.06 4.75
C GLY A 145 17.13 4.56 4.46
N ILE A 146 16.37 5.06 3.48
CA ILE A 146 16.37 6.48 3.11
C ILE A 146 14.98 6.96 2.68
N ALA A 147 14.60 8.15 3.13
CA ALA A 147 13.38 8.81 2.66
C ALA A 147 13.66 9.50 1.32
N VAL A 148 13.07 9.00 0.23
CA VAL A 148 13.35 9.49 -1.14
C VAL A 148 13.11 10.99 -1.31
N GLY A 149 12.02 11.52 -0.73
CA GLY A 149 11.75 12.95 -0.79
C GLY A 149 12.81 13.78 -0.05
N GLU A 150 13.21 13.36 1.16
CA GLU A 150 14.25 14.05 1.92
C GLU A 150 15.60 14.00 1.22
N MET A 151 15.93 12.88 0.58
CA MET A 151 17.15 12.76 -0.21
C MET A 151 17.15 13.73 -1.39
N ASN A 152 16.03 13.84 -2.12
CA ASN A 152 15.90 14.81 -3.20
C ASN A 152 16.06 16.26 -2.69
N ALA A 153 15.45 16.58 -1.56
CA ALA A 153 15.60 17.88 -0.92
C ALA A 153 17.06 18.15 -0.50
N LYS A 154 17.76 17.15 0.06
CA LYS A 154 19.19 17.29 0.41
C LYS A 154 20.08 17.45 -0.80
N LEU A 155 19.79 16.75 -1.89
CA LEU A 155 20.55 16.88 -3.14
C LEU A 155 20.39 18.27 -3.76
N LEU A 156 19.20 18.87 -3.68
CA LEU A 156 18.99 20.26 -4.10
C LEU A 156 19.88 21.24 -3.33
N GLN A 157 20.15 20.98 -2.06
CA GLN A 157 21.06 21.82 -1.26
C GLN A 157 22.52 21.76 -1.72
N LYS A 158 22.87 20.82 -2.61
CA LYS A 158 24.23 20.61 -3.12
C LYS A 158 24.42 21.18 -4.53
N ILE A 159 23.38 21.74 -5.14
CA ILE A 159 23.41 22.42 -6.44
C ILE A 159 23.64 23.91 -6.19
#